data_AF-A0A6D0DN07-F1
#
_entry.id   AF-A0A6D0DN07-F1
#
_cell.length_a   1.000
_cell.length_b   1.000
_cell.length_c   1.000
_cell.angle_alpha   90.00
_cell.angle_beta   90.00
_cell.angle_gamma   90.00
#
_symmetry.space_group_name_H-M   'P 1'
#
loop_
_entity.id
_entity.type
_entity.pdbx_description
1 polymer ?
#
loop_
_entity_poly.entity_id
_entity_poly.type
_entity_poly.pdbx_seq_one_letter_code
_entity_poly.pdbx_strand_id
1 'polypeptide(L)'
;MKSEGLTPAQLAERNDEYVTEISRLEKERAALAAENARLKAICEDRRTFIMNGVQLGFIKVPTVEIDPALETIRIALSPQKTTPATDTFLDEVKTEARKEGAYFVANRMLAAWVAGFIDDTAKNAADIARMILTSTEFMANAPEGDFDRSFSDGVLEDIAEQLRKGVIQ
;
A
#
# COMPACT_ATOMS: atom_id res chain seq x y z
N MET A 1 -22.70 -35.61 -31.73
CA MET A 1 -21.47 -35.91 -30.97
C MET A 1 -21.56 -35.18 -29.64
N LYS A 2 -21.71 -35.90 -28.52
CA LYS A 2 -21.50 -35.28 -27.20
C LYS A 2 -20.00 -35.09 -27.06
N SER A 3 -19.52 -33.86 -26.85
CA SER A 3 -18.11 -33.64 -26.51
C SER A 3 -17.85 -34.38 -25.20
N GLU A 4 -16.97 -35.39 -25.23
CA GLU A 4 -16.46 -35.97 -23.99
C GLU A 4 -15.82 -34.82 -23.19
N GLY A 5 -16.33 -34.58 -21.99
CA GLY A 5 -15.80 -33.56 -21.11
C GLY A 5 -14.35 -33.87 -20.75
N LEU A 6 -13.62 -32.83 -20.33
CA LEU A 6 -12.24 -33.00 -19.89
C LEU A 6 -12.16 -33.98 -18.72
N THR A 7 -11.14 -34.82 -18.74
CA THR A 7 -10.83 -35.71 -17.63
C THR A 7 -10.38 -34.89 -16.40
N PRO A 8 -10.47 -35.43 -15.17
CA PRO A 8 -10.02 -34.74 -13.96
C PRO A 8 -8.57 -34.25 -14.03
N ALA A 9 -7.68 -35.01 -14.68
CA ALA A 9 -6.27 -34.62 -14.86
C ALA A 9 -6.13 -33.40 -15.78
N GLN A 10 -6.87 -33.36 -16.89
CA GLN A 10 -6.86 -32.21 -17.81
C GLN A 10 -7.52 -30.97 -17.19
N LEU A 11 -8.49 -31.16 -16.29
CA LEU A 11 -9.06 -30.05 -15.52
C LEU A 11 -8.06 -29.50 -14.51
N ALA A 12 -7.28 -30.35 -13.83
CA ALA A 12 -6.25 -29.92 -12.91
C ALA A 12 -5.15 -29.12 -13.63
N GLU A 13 -4.63 -29.64 -14.74
CA GLU A 13 -3.62 -28.96 -15.55
C GLU A 13 -4.12 -27.58 -16.02
N ARG A 14 -5.35 -27.51 -16.53
CA ARG A 14 -5.92 -26.23 -16.98
C ARG A 14 -6.19 -25.25 -15.84
N ASN A 15 -6.51 -25.75 -14.65
CA ASN A 15 -6.63 -24.91 -13.46
C ASN A 15 -5.27 -24.33 -13.05
N ASP A 16 -4.19 -25.11 -13.11
CA ASP A 16 -2.84 -24.62 -12.81
C ASP A 16 -2.38 -23.55 -13.81
N GLU A 17 -2.72 -23.73 -15.10
CA GLU A 17 -2.53 -22.71 -16.14
C GLU A 17 -3.31 -21.43 -15.84
N TYR A 18 -4.60 -21.53 -15.48
CA TYR A 18 -5.42 -20.38 -15.13
C TYR A 18 -4.91 -19.65 -13.88
N VAL A 19 -4.50 -20.39 -12.84
CA VAL A 19 -3.92 -19.79 -11.63
C VAL A 19 -2.65 -19.01 -11.95
N THR A 20 -1.79 -19.58 -12.81
CA THR A 20 -0.55 -18.92 -13.25
C THR A 20 -0.87 -17.64 -14.03
N GLU A 21 -1.83 -17.70 -14.96
CA GLU A 21 -2.20 -16.57 -15.79
C GLU A 21 -2.91 -15.46 -15.00
N ILE A 22 -3.80 -15.82 -14.06
CA ILE A 22 -4.42 -14.87 -13.14
C ILE A 22 -3.34 -14.15 -12.32
N SER A 23 -2.39 -14.89 -11.76
CA SER A 23 -1.29 -14.32 -10.97
C SER A 23 -0.41 -13.36 -11.81
N ARG A 24 -0.22 -13.66 -13.10
CA ARG A 24 0.50 -12.77 -14.03
C ARG A 24 -0.29 -11.48 -14.29
N LEU A 25 -1.58 -11.60 -14.60
CA LEU A 25 -2.45 -10.46 -14.87
C LEU A 25 -2.64 -9.55 -13.65
N GLU A 26 -2.70 -10.11 -12.44
CA GLU A 26 -2.73 -9.34 -11.19
C GLU A 26 -1.49 -8.47 -11.01
N LYS A 27 -0.30 -9.03 -11.28
CA LYS A 27 0.97 -8.28 -11.24
C LYS A 27 1.01 -7.16 -12.29
N GLU A 28 0.53 -7.41 -13.51
CA GLU A 28 0.48 -6.40 -14.56
C GLU A 28 -0.51 -5.27 -14.23
N ARG A 29 -1.68 -5.61 -13.69
CA ARG A 29 -2.63 -4.62 -13.18
C ARG A 29 -2.05 -3.77 -12.06
N ALA A 30 -1.31 -4.39 -11.14
CA ALA A 30 -0.63 -3.67 -10.06
C ALA A 30 0.43 -2.70 -10.58
N ALA A 31 1.23 -3.11 -11.56
CA ALA A 31 2.20 -2.25 -12.21
C ALA A 31 1.53 -1.04 -12.91
N LEU A 32 0.46 -1.29 -13.68
CA LEU A 32 -0.30 -0.23 -14.35
C LEU A 32 -0.97 0.73 -13.36
N ALA A 33 -1.53 0.24 -12.27
CA ALA A 33 -2.12 1.08 -11.23
C ALA A 33 -1.06 1.97 -10.56
N ALA A 34 0.13 1.43 -10.27
CA ALA A 34 1.24 2.20 -9.72
C ALA A 34 1.74 3.27 -10.70
N GLU A 35 1.84 2.95 -11.99
CA GLU A 35 2.20 3.93 -13.03
C GLU A 35 1.16 5.04 -13.14
N ASN A 36 -0.14 4.70 -13.14
CA ASN A 36 -1.22 5.67 -13.15
C ASN A 36 -1.17 6.59 -11.92
N ALA A 37 -0.88 6.06 -10.73
CA ALA A 37 -0.70 6.90 -9.53
C ALA A 37 0.46 7.90 -9.67
N ARG A 38 1.58 7.48 -10.27
CA ARG A 38 2.71 8.39 -10.55
C ARG A 38 2.35 9.46 -11.57
N LEU A 39 1.65 9.09 -12.64
CA LEU A 39 1.18 10.05 -13.64
C LEU A 39 0.25 11.10 -13.01
N LYS A 40 -0.66 10.67 -12.11
CA LYS A 40 -1.51 11.58 -11.34
C LYS A 40 -0.70 12.56 -10.49
N ALA A 41 0.29 12.06 -9.75
CA ALA A 41 1.14 12.89 -8.92
C ALA A 41 1.90 13.94 -9.76
N ILE A 42 2.48 13.54 -10.90
CA ILE A 42 3.17 14.46 -11.82
C ILE A 42 2.22 15.54 -12.36
N CYS A 43 1.00 15.17 -12.74
CA CYS A 43 0.01 16.13 -13.21
C CYS A 43 -0.36 17.14 -12.12
N GLU A 44 -0.52 16.69 -10.88
CA GLU A 44 -0.84 17.56 -9.75
C GLU A 44 0.33 18.46 -9.33
N ASP A 45 1.56 17.95 -9.34
CA ASP A 45 2.77 18.73 -9.11
C ASP A 45 2.91 19.86 -10.15
N ARG A 46 2.68 19.54 -11.43
CA ARG A 46 2.69 20.52 -12.52
C ARG A 46 1.59 21.56 -12.36
N ARG A 47 0.38 21.14 -12.01
CA ARG A 47 -0.74 22.06 -11.74
C ARG A 47 -0.38 23.02 -10.61
N THR A 48 0.15 22.49 -9.51
CA THR A 48 0.57 23.26 -8.33
C THR A 48 1.70 24.24 -8.67
N PHE A 49 2.68 23.81 -9.46
CA PHE A 49 3.75 24.69 -9.94
C PHE A 49 3.20 25.87 -10.74
N ILE A 50 2.28 25.63 -11.68
CA ILE A 50 1.68 26.69 -12.50
C ILE A 50 0.81 27.62 -11.64
N MET A 51 0.01 27.08 -10.72
CA MET A 51 -0.77 27.88 -9.76
C MET A 51 0.13 28.84 -8.97
N ASN A 52 1.23 28.34 -8.41
CA ASN A 52 2.19 29.15 -7.66
C ASN A 52 2.86 30.20 -8.56
N GLY A 53 3.24 29.83 -9.79
CA GLY A 53 3.79 30.76 -10.76
C GLY A 53 2.84 31.91 -11.10
N VAL A 54 1.55 31.63 -11.25
CA VAL A 54 0.51 32.66 -11.45
C VAL A 54 0.36 33.53 -10.21
N GLN A 55 0.23 32.92 -9.03
CA GLN A 55 -0.02 33.64 -7.77
C GLN A 55 1.15 34.55 -7.36
N LEU A 56 2.39 34.13 -7.63
CA LEU A 56 3.61 34.91 -7.38
C LEU A 56 3.93 35.91 -8.51
N GLY A 57 3.14 35.93 -9.59
CA GLY A 57 3.31 36.86 -10.71
C GLY A 57 4.41 36.49 -11.71
N PHE A 58 5.01 35.31 -11.59
CA PHE A 58 6.00 34.79 -12.56
C PHE A 58 5.35 34.39 -13.89
N ILE A 59 4.09 33.93 -13.86
CA ILE A 59 3.29 33.63 -15.04
C ILE A 59 2.23 34.72 -15.19
N LYS A 60 2.35 35.53 -16.24
CA LYS A 60 1.36 36.57 -16.56
C LYS A 60 0.15 35.93 -17.24
N VAL A 61 -1.02 36.06 -16.61
CA VAL A 61 -2.28 35.62 -17.20
C VAL A 61 -2.77 36.69 -18.17
N PRO A 62 -3.02 36.36 -19.45
CA PRO A 62 -3.58 37.31 -20.40
C PRO A 62 -4.95 37.82 -19.95
N THR A 63 -5.23 39.10 -20.18
CA THR A 63 -6.53 39.71 -19.88
C THR A 63 -7.51 39.66 -21.05
N VAL A 64 -7.03 39.31 -22.24
CA VAL A 64 -7.84 39.22 -23.46
C VAL A 64 -8.45 37.82 -23.53
N GLU A 65 -9.78 37.73 -23.58
CA GLU A 65 -10.49 36.45 -23.49
C GLU A 65 -10.20 35.46 -24.63
N ILE A 66 -9.89 35.98 -25.82
CA ILE A 66 -9.61 35.18 -27.02
C ILE A 66 -8.12 34.78 -27.15
N ASP A 67 -7.30 35.11 -26.16
CA ASP A 67 -5.88 34.78 -26.18
C ASP A 67 -5.68 33.26 -26.02
N PRO A 68 -5.00 32.56 -26.97
CA PRO A 68 -4.73 31.13 -26.87
C PRO A 68 -3.93 30.73 -25.61
N ALA A 69 -3.10 31.62 -25.07
CA ALA A 69 -2.34 31.38 -23.85
C ALA A 69 -3.26 31.36 -22.61
N LEU A 70 -4.37 32.11 -22.62
CA LEU A 70 -5.35 32.08 -21.54
C LEU A 70 -6.02 30.70 -21.44
N GLU A 71 -6.41 30.12 -22.58
CA GLU A 71 -7.02 28.79 -22.61
C GLU A 71 -6.01 27.70 -22.19
N THR A 72 -4.76 27.82 -22.61
CA THR A 72 -3.68 26.92 -22.18
C THR A 72 -3.50 26.94 -20.66
N ILE A 73 -3.52 28.12 -20.04
CA ILE A 73 -3.43 28.26 -18.58
C ILE A 73 -4.66 27.66 -17.91
N ARG A 74 -5.89 27.91 -18.41
CA ARG A 74 -7.11 27.32 -17.85
C ARG A 74 -7.08 25.79 -17.87
N ILE A 75 -6.67 25.19 -18.98
CA ILE A 75 -6.54 23.73 -19.10
C ILE A 75 -5.50 23.22 -18.10
N ALA A 76 -4.34 23.87 -18.02
CA ALA A 76 -3.27 23.45 -17.13
C ALA A 76 -3.65 23.56 -15.63
N LEU A 77 -4.51 24.51 -15.29
CA LEU A 77 -5.01 24.72 -13.93
C LEU A 77 -6.32 23.97 -13.62
N SER A 78 -6.94 23.34 -14.63
CA SER A 78 -8.20 22.64 -14.46
C SER A 78 -8.06 21.52 -13.43
N PRO A 79 -9.12 21.27 -12.61
CA PRO A 79 -9.13 20.15 -11.69
C PRO A 79 -8.86 18.83 -12.43
N GLN A 80 -7.96 18.02 -11.88
CA GLN A 80 -7.68 16.70 -12.42
C GLN A 80 -8.91 15.81 -12.23
N LYS A 81 -9.26 15.01 -13.24
CA LYS A 81 -10.33 14.02 -13.12
C LYS A 81 -9.94 12.97 -12.09
N THR A 82 -10.91 12.53 -11.29
CA THR A 82 -10.71 11.40 -10.37
C THR A 82 -10.53 10.10 -11.16
N THR A 83 -9.84 9.12 -10.55
CA THR A 83 -9.64 7.78 -11.13
C THR A 83 -10.07 6.70 -10.13
N PRO A 84 -11.37 6.58 -9.81
CA PRO A 84 -11.82 5.79 -8.68
C PRO A 84 -11.38 4.33 -8.76
N ALA A 85 -11.39 3.72 -9.95
CA ALA A 85 -10.94 2.34 -10.13
C ALA A 85 -9.47 2.12 -9.78
N THR A 86 -8.58 3.06 -10.13
CA THR A 86 -7.17 3.00 -9.75
C THR A 86 -6.99 3.19 -8.26
N ASP A 87 -7.71 4.14 -7.67
CA ASP A 87 -7.60 4.45 -6.25
C ASP A 87 -8.10 3.28 -5.40
N THR A 88 -9.27 2.72 -5.73
CA THR A 88 -9.81 1.51 -5.09
C THR A 88 -8.86 0.31 -5.22
N PHE A 89 -8.34 0.05 -6.41
CA PHE A 89 -7.41 -1.06 -6.61
C PHE A 89 -6.13 -0.89 -5.78
N LEU A 90 -5.57 0.31 -5.69
CA LEU A 90 -4.38 0.57 -4.87
C LEU A 90 -4.67 0.41 -3.38
N ASP A 91 -5.86 0.79 -2.92
CA ASP A 91 -6.27 0.61 -1.52
C ASP A 91 -6.48 -0.87 -1.18
N GLU A 92 -7.03 -1.65 -2.10
CA GLU A 92 -7.13 -3.12 -1.98
C GLU A 92 -5.74 -3.76 -1.89
N VAL A 93 -4.83 -3.44 -2.83
CA VAL A 93 -3.45 -3.96 -2.83
C VAL A 93 -2.71 -3.58 -1.55
N LYS A 94 -2.83 -2.33 -1.08
CA LYS A 94 -2.22 -1.91 0.19
C LYS A 94 -2.81 -2.67 1.37
N THR A 95 -4.13 -2.89 1.38
CA THR A 95 -4.81 -3.63 2.45
C THR A 95 -4.31 -5.06 2.51
N GLU A 96 -4.24 -5.76 1.39
CA GLU A 96 -3.70 -7.12 1.35
C GLU A 96 -2.22 -7.16 1.74
N ALA A 97 -1.40 -6.24 1.23
CA ALA A 97 0.01 -6.15 1.63
C ALA A 97 0.20 -5.93 3.14
N ARG A 98 -0.69 -5.16 3.79
CA ARG A 98 -0.68 -4.98 5.26
C ARG A 98 -1.01 -6.29 5.98
N LYS A 99 -2.00 -7.05 5.50
CA LYS A 99 -2.34 -8.37 6.07
C LYS A 99 -1.19 -9.35 5.94
N GLU A 100 -0.59 -9.44 4.76
CA GLU A 100 0.60 -10.26 4.52
C GLU A 100 1.76 -9.86 5.44
N GLY A 101 1.95 -8.55 5.66
CA GLY A 101 2.92 -8.04 6.64
C GLY A 101 2.65 -8.54 8.06
N ALA A 102 1.41 -8.52 8.54
CA ALA A 102 1.05 -9.06 9.85
C ALA A 102 1.29 -10.58 9.95
N TYR A 103 0.95 -11.34 8.89
CA TYR A 103 1.24 -12.78 8.83
C TYR A 103 2.74 -13.05 8.90
N PHE A 104 3.54 -12.27 8.16
CA PHE A 104 4.99 -12.35 8.20
C PHE A 104 5.53 -12.09 9.61
N VAL A 105 5.05 -11.05 10.30
CA VAL A 105 5.49 -10.71 11.67
C VAL A 105 5.11 -11.82 12.65
N ALA A 106 3.85 -12.30 12.63
CA ALA A 106 3.43 -13.41 13.48
C ALA A 106 4.28 -14.67 13.27
N ASN A 107 4.58 -15.01 12.01
CA ASN A 107 5.43 -16.15 11.68
C ASN A 107 6.88 -15.96 12.15
N ARG A 108 7.46 -14.76 12.01
CA ARG A 108 8.82 -14.47 12.50
C ARG A 108 8.90 -14.48 14.01
N MET A 109 7.89 -13.94 14.68
CA MET A 109 7.78 -13.94 16.13
C MET A 109 7.72 -15.38 16.67
N LEU A 110 6.84 -16.23 16.13
CA LEU A 110 6.75 -17.64 16.52
C LEU A 110 8.04 -18.41 16.23
N ALA A 111 8.69 -18.13 15.09
CA ALA A 111 9.99 -18.71 14.78
C ALA A 111 11.08 -18.32 15.78
N ALA A 112 11.09 -17.06 16.24
CA ALA A 112 12.02 -16.59 17.27
C ALA A 112 11.78 -17.28 18.62
N TRP A 113 10.52 -17.54 18.98
CA TRP A 113 10.17 -18.36 20.14
C TRP A 113 10.65 -19.81 20.00
N VAL A 114 10.36 -20.47 18.87
CA VAL A 114 10.83 -21.86 18.60
C VAL A 114 12.35 -21.96 18.65
N ALA A 115 13.07 -20.94 18.21
CA ALA A 115 14.52 -20.87 18.23
C ALA A 115 15.12 -20.50 19.61
N GLY A 116 14.29 -20.17 20.61
CA GLY A 116 14.73 -19.79 21.95
C GLY A 116 15.26 -18.35 22.09
N PHE A 117 15.02 -17.47 21.11
CA PHE A 117 15.34 -16.04 21.21
C PHE A 117 14.32 -15.27 22.06
N ILE A 118 13.08 -15.77 22.14
CA ILE A 118 12.03 -15.26 23.02
C ILE A 118 11.86 -16.26 24.16
N ASP A 119 12.30 -15.88 25.36
CA ASP A 119 12.14 -16.68 26.58
C ASP A 119 10.78 -16.40 27.23
N ASP A 120 9.74 -17.04 26.68
CA ASP A 120 8.37 -16.95 27.20
C ASP A 120 7.64 -18.29 27.06
N THR A 121 6.49 -18.42 27.69
CA THR A 121 5.64 -19.61 27.63
C THR A 121 5.02 -19.78 26.24
N ALA A 122 4.79 -21.04 25.84
CA ALA A 122 4.08 -21.36 24.61
C ALA A 122 2.69 -20.68 24.53
N LYS A 123 2.03 -20.52 25.69
CA LYS A 123 0.74 -19.82 25.78
C LYS A 123 0.87 -18.35 25.41
N ASN A 124 1.81 -17.62 26.03
CA ASN A 124 2.02 -16.21 25.73
C ASN A 124 2.45 -16.00 24.27
N ALA A 125 3.34 -16.85 23.76
CA ALA A 125 3.75 -16.82 22.35
C ALA A 125 2.53 -16.98 21.40
N ALA A 126 1.65 -17.94 21.69
CA ALA A 126 0.43 -18.17 20.92
C ALA A 126 -0.62 -17.07 21.07
N ASP A 127 -0.75 -16.46 22.26
CA ASP A 127 -1.66 -15.34 22.52
C ASP A 127 -1.22 -14.10 21.72
N ILE A 128 0.07 -13.74 21.75
CA ILE A 128 0.60 -12.60 20.99
C ILE A 128 0.49 -12.86 19.48
N ALA A 129 0.85 -14.06 19.00
CA ALA A 129 0.72 -14.40 17.59
C ALA A 129 -0.74 -14.30 17.11
N ARG A 130 -1.70 -14.82 17.90
CA ARG A 130 -3.13 -14.66 17.60
C ARG A 130 -3.55 -13.20 17.61
N MET A 131 -3.07 -12.39 18.56
CA MET A 131 -3.36 -10.96 18.59
C MET A 131 -2.88 -10.25 17.30
N ILE A 132 -1.68 -10.57 16.81
CA ILE A 132 -1.16 -10.03 15.55
C ILE A 132 -2.02 -10.49 14.36
N LEU A 133 -2.39 -11.77 14.29
CA LEU A 133 -3.21 -12.29 13.20
C LEU A 133 -4.61 -11.67 13.20
N THR A 134 -5.26 -11.59 14.36
CA THR A 134 -6.58 -10.98 14.52
C THR A 134 -6.57 -9.47 14.27
N SER A 135 -5.44 -8.78 14.41
CA SER A 135 -5.35 -7.34 14.07
C SER A 135 -5.67 -7.07 12.59
N THR A 136 -5.48 -8.06 11.71
CA THR A 136 -5.83 -7.96 10.28
C THR A 136 -7.32 -7.71 10.02
N GLU A 137 -8.20 -8.10 10.95
CA GLU A 137 -9.64 -7.87 10.87
C GLU A 137 -10.01 -6.39 11.11
N PHE A 138 -9.13 -5.62 11.74
CA PHE A 138 -9.36 -4.22 12.12
C PHE A 138 -8.62 -3.22 11.22
N MET A 139 -7.76 -3.67 10.32
CA MET A 139 -6.89 -2.81 9.49
C MET A 139 -7.65 -1.81 8.61
N ALA A 140 -8.87 -2.14 8.18
CA ALA A 140 -9.68 -1.23 7.35
C ALA A 140 -10.08 0.05 8.10
N ASN A 141 -10.13 0.01 9.44
CA ASN A 141 -10.49 1.12 10.31
C ASN A 141 -9.33 1.56 11.22
N ALA A 142 -8.09 1.18 10.87
CA ALA A 142 -6.93 1.55 11.67
C ALA A 142 -6.74 3.08 11.69
N PRO A 143 -6.43 3.69 12.85
CA PRO A 143 -6.05 5.09 12.96
C PRO A 143 -4.92 5.50 12.01
N GLU A 144 -4.90 6.78 11.65
CA GLU A 144 -3.77 7.36 10.93
C GLU A 144 -2.50 7.29 11.80
N GLY A 145 -1.42 6.71 11.25
CA GLY A 145 -0.15 6.50 11.97
C GLY A 145 0.12 5.06 12.41
N ASP A 146 -0.91 4.20 12.51
CA ASP A 146 -0.74 2.78 12.90
C ASP A 146 0.11 1.96 11.91
N PHE A 147 0.35 2.49 10.72
CA PHE A 147 1.18 1.87 9.68
C PHE A 147 2.57 2.50 9.56
N ASP A 148 2.91 3.48 10.39
CA ASP A 148 4.25 4.04 10.45
C ASP A 148 5.04 3.48 11.65
N ARG A 149 6.33 3.84 11.71
CA ARG A 149 7.28 3.29 12.68
C ARG A 149 7.41 4.12 13.96
N SER A 150 6.72 5.26 14.07
CA SER A 150 6.93 6.24 15.13
C SER A 150 6.75 5.66 16.53
N PHE A 151 5.67 4.89 16.76
CA PHE A 151 5.43 4.22 18.04
C PHE A 151 6.54 3.23 18.38
N SER A 152 6.91 2.35 17.44
CA SER A 152 7.95 1.35 17.66
C SER A 152 9.32 1.98 17.91
N ASP A 153 9.68 3.02 17.14
CA ASP A 153 10.95 3.73 17.32
C ASP A 153 11.01 4.40 18.70
N GLY A 154 9.92 5.03 19.14
CA GLY A 154 9.85 5.62 20.49
C GLY A 154 10.05 4.59 21.60
N VAL A 155 9.38 3.44 21.52
CA VAL A 155 9.55 2.36 22.51
C VAL A 155 10.98 1.81 22.49
N LEU A 156 11.60 1.66 21.32
CA LEU A 156 12.99 1.20 21.21
C LEU A 156 13.99 2.22 21.77
N GLU A 157 13.75 3.51 21.57
CA GLU A 157 14.55 4.59 22.16
C GLU A 157 14.46 4.58 23.70
N ASP A 158 13.26 4.41 24.25
CA ASP A 158 13.03 4.30 25.68
C ASP A 158 13.76 3.08 26.29
N ILE A 159 13.66 1.91 25.64
CA ILE A 159 14.40 0.71 26.05
C ILE A 159 15.90 0.96 26.04
N ALA A 160 16.42 1.56 24.95
CA ALA A 160 17.84 1.86 24.83
C ALA A 160 18.31 2.84 25.92
N GLU A 161 17.47 3.80 26.32
CA GLU A 161 17.77 4.72 27.41
C GLU A 161 17.79 4.01 28.77
N GLN A 162 16.83 3.14 29.04
CA GLN A 162 16.78 2.37 30.28
C GLN A 162 17.97 1.42 30.42
N LEU A 163 18.41 0.80 29.31
CA LEU A 163 19.64 -0.01 29.27
C LEU A 163 20.89 0.83 29.57
N ARG A 164 21.02 2.04 28.98
CA ARG A 164 22.13 2.96 29.28
C ARG A 164 22.17 3.37 30.76
N LYS A 165 21.00 3.49 31.40
CA LYS A 165 20.86 3.82 32.82
C LYS A 165 20.98 2.59 33.74
N GLY A 166 21.03 1.37 33.20
CA GLY A 166 21.05 0.12 33.97
C GLY A 166 19.76 -0.17 34.74
N VAL A 167 18.63 0.40 34.30
CA VAL A 167 17.31 0.21 34.95
C VAL A 167 16.70 -1.15 34.57
N ILE A 168 17.01 -1.63 33.38
CA ILE A 168 16.61 -2.94 32.84
C ILE A 168 17.85 -3.68 32.32
N GLN A 169 17.70 -5.00 32.12
CA GLN A 169 18.75 -5.88 31.58
C GLN A 169 18.54 -6.17 30.10
#